data_AF-A0A3B9MF61-F1
#
_entry.id   AF-A0A3B9MF61-F1
#
_cell.length_a   1.000
_cell.length_b   1.000
_cell.length_c   1.000
_cell.angle_alpha   90.00
_cell.angle_beta   90.00
_cell.angle_gamma   90.00
#
_symmetry.space_group_name_H-M   'P 1'
#
loop_
_entity.id
_entity.type
_entity.pdbx_description
1 polymer ?
#
loop_
_entity_poly.entity_id
_entity_poly.type
_entity_poly.pdbx_seq_one_letter_code
_entity_poly.pdbx_strand_id
1 'polypeptide(L)' 'MTGKILSPEKLLGVREGLRAERKRLVFTNGVFDLLHVGHVRYLAAARALGD' A
#
# COMPACT_ATOMS: atom_id res chain seq x y z
N MET A 1 -3.69 -1.40 -16.35
CA MET A 1 -2.94 -1.64 -15.10
C MET A 1 -2.19 -0.37 -14.75
N THR A 2 -2.58 0.34 -13.71
CA THR A 2 -1.79 1.44 -13.14
C THR A 2 -0.54 0.83 -12.48
N GLY A 3 0.63 1.43 -12.68
CA GLY A 3 1.88 0.97 -12.06
C GLY A 3 1.82 1.03 -10.53
N LYS A 4 2.60 0.19 -9.85
CA LYS A 4 2.67 0.13 -8.37
C LYS A 4 3.52 1.24 -7.74
N ILE A 5 4.31 1.95 -8.54
CA ILE A 5 5.18 3.05 -8.11
C ILE A 5 4.51 4.36 -8.54
N LEU A 6 4.14 5.19 -7.58
CA LEU A 6 3.42 6.45 -7.79
C LEU A 6 4.18 7.60 -7.15
N SER A 7 4.15 8.78 -7.78
CA SER A 7 4.55 10.01 -7.09
C SER A 7 3.47 10.38 -6.05
N PRO A 8 3.81 11.22 -5.05
CA PRO A 8 2.84 11.68 -4.06
C PRO A 8 1.58 12.29 -4.69
N GLU A 9 1.73 13.09 -5.74
CA GLU A 9 0.61 13.77 -6.42
C GLU A 9 -0.34 12.76 -7.08
N LYS A 10 0.22 11.71 -7.70
CA LYS A 10 -0.58 10.63 -8.29
C LYS A 10 -1.26 9.77 -7.23
N LEU A 11 -0.58 9.51 -6.11
CA LEU A 11 -1.14 8.74 -4.99
C LEU A 11 -2.35 9.43 -4.36
N LEU A 12 -2.36 10.76 -4.30
CA LEU A 12 -3.51 11.53 -3.80
C LEU A 12 -4.78 11.23 -4.61
N GLY A 13 -4.68 11.19 -5.95
CA GLY A 13 -5.82 10.85 -6.81
C GLY A 13 -6.35 9.43 -6.56
N VAL A 14 -5.45 8.45 -6.38
CA VAL A 14 -5.81 7.07 -6.04
C VAL A 14 -6.51 7.01 -4.67
N ARG A 15 -5.97 7.72 -3.67
CA ARG A 15 -6.54 7.78 -2.32
C ARG A 15 -7.97 8.33 -2.34
N GLU A 16 -8.23 9.39 -3.09
CA GLU A 16 -9.59 9.95 -3.18
C GLU A 16 -10.57 8.97 -3.85
N GLY A 17 -10.13 8.23 -4.87
CA GLY A 17 -10.94 7.16 -5.48
C GLY A 17 -11.28 6.05 -4.46
N LEU A 18 -10.28 5.53 -3.76
CA LEU A 18 -10.48 4.51 -2.71
C LEU A 18 -11.41 5.02 -1.59
N ARG A 19 -11.29 6.30 -1.21
CA ARG A 19 -12.15 6.94 -0.22
C ARG A 19 -13.60 7.06 -0.70
N ALA A 20 -13.82 7.44 -1.96
CA ALA A 20 -15.15 7.51 -2.56
C ALA A 20 -15.82 6.13 -2.60
N GLU A 21 -15.04 5.07 -2.83
CA GLU A 21 -15.47 3.67 -2.76
C GLU A 21 -15.61 3.13 -1.31
N ARG A 22 -15.34 3.96 -0.29
CA ARG A 22 -15.31 3.58 1.14
C ARG A 22 -14.38 2.41 1.47
N LYS A 23 -13.31 2.23 0.68
CA LYS A 23 -12.27 1.23 0.92
C LYS A 23 -11.32 1.67 2.04
N ARG A 24 -10.81 0.69 2.78
CA ARG A 24 -9.80 0.90 3.81
C ARG A 24 -8.40 0.81 3.22
N LEU A 25 -7.74 1.96 3.14
CA LEU A 25 -6.34 2.07 2.75
C LEU A 25 -5.42 1.76 3.95
N VAL A 26 -4.50 0.81 3.79
CA VAL A 26 -3.44 0.51 4.77
C VAL A 26 -2.12 1.11 4.31
N PHE A 27 -1.42 1.76 5.23
CA PHE A 27 -0.10 2.33 5.00
C PHE A 27 0.95 1.62 5.85
N THR A 28 2.12 1.42 5.26
CA THR A 28 3.32 0.98 5.96
C THR A 28 4.54 1.63 5.30
N ASN A 29 5.61 1.78 6.07
CA ASN A 29 6.91 2.24 5.60
C ASN A 29 8.01 1.26 6.01
N GLY A 30 9.15 1.32 5.32
CA GLY A 30 10.35 0.53 5.59
C GLY A 30 11.40 0.76 4.52
N VAL A 31 12.67 0.56 4.86
CA VAL A 31 13.78 0.67 3.90
C VAL A 31 13.79 -0.53 2.95
N PHE A 32 13.46 -1.72 3.47
CA PHE A 32 13.35 -2.98 2.70
C PHE A 32 14.56 -3.32 1.81
N ASP A 33 15.78 -3.02 2.27
CA ASP A 33 17.03 -3.23 1.52
C ASP A 33 17.27 -4.73 1.19
N LEU A 34 17.36 -5.57 2.22
CA LEU A 34 17.39 -7.03 2.07
C LEU A 34 16.08 -7.64 2.54
N LEU A 35 15.34 -8.20 1.59
CA LEU A 35 14.08 -8.88 1.88
C LEU A 35 14.33 -10.26 2.49
N HIS A 36 13.53 -10.58 3.51
CA HIS A 36 13.50 -11.88 4.17
C HIS A 36 12.07 -12.24 4.56
N VAL A 37 11.87 -13.47 5.03
CA VAL A 37 10.52 -14.01 5.35
C VAL A 37 9.71 -13.13 6.30
N GLY A 38 10.38 -12.49 7.27
CA GLY A 38 9.76 -11.49 8.16
C GLY A 38 9.07 -10.33 7.41
N HIS A 39 9.73 -9.73 6.42
CA HIS A 39 9.14 -8.64 5.62
C HIS A 39 7.93 -9.11 4.82
N VAL A 40 7.99 -10.31 4.24
CA VAL A 40 6.87 -10.87 3.46
C VAL A 40 5.67 -11.11 4.37
N ARG A 41 5.87 -11.72 5.54
CA ARG A 41 4.81 -11.95 6.53
C ARG A 41 4.20 -10.63 7.02
N TYR A 42 5.05 -9.64 7.29
CA TYR A 42 4.66 -8.30 7.69
C TYR A 42 3.78 -7.61 6.64
N LEU A 43 4.21 -7.57 5.38
CA LEU A 43 3.46 -6.95 4.28
C LEU A 43 2.17 -7.71 3.97
N ALA A 44 2.16 -9.04 4.08
CA ALA A 44 0.97 -9.87 3.93
C ALA A 44 -0.06 -9.59 5.03
N ALA A 45 0.39 -9.47 6.29
CA ALA A 45 -0.48 -9.09 7.40
C ALA A 45 -1.06 -7.68 7.19
N ALA A 46 -0.24 -6.71 6.77
CA ALA A 46 -0.72 -5.36 6.46
C ALA A 46 -1.78 -5.37 5.35
N ARG A 47 -1.58 -6.15 4.28
CA ARG A 47 -2.56 -6.29 3.20
C ARG A 47 -3.91 -6.83 3.68
N ALA A 48 -3.92 -7.75 4.64
CA ALA A 48 -5.14 -8.35 5.18
C ALA A 48 -5.98 -7.38 6.03
N LEU A 49 -5.43 -6.22 6.42
CA LEU A 49 -6.13 -5.23 7.24
C LEU A 49 -6.93 -4.20 6.42
N GLY A 50 -6.81 -4.22 5.08
CA GLY A 50 -7.46 -3.27 4.17
C GLY A 50 -8.14 -3.95 2.98
N ASP A 51 -8.63 -3.11 2.05
CA ASP A 51 -9.38 -3.53 0.85
C ASP A 51 -8.57 -3.33 -0.44
#